data_AF-A0A084G0H5-F1
#
_entry.id   AF-A0A084G0H5-F1
#
_cell.length_a   1.000
_cell.length_b   1.000
_cell.length_c   1.000
_cell.angle_alpha   90.00
_cell.angle_beta   90.00
_cell.angle_gamma   90.00
#
_symmetry.space_group_name_H-M   'P 1'
#
loop_
_entity.id
_entity.type
_entity.pdbx_description
1 polymer ?
#
loop_
_entity_poly.entity_id
_entity_poly.type
_entity_poly.pdbx_seq_one_letter_code
_entity_poly.pdbx_strand_id
1 'polypeptide(L)'
;MGNGEPIVAYIDDQLIECDRKNLLQPPSFPNPPLWGIARKRLKAVTPDCPLQDPYILGIMIALGQEKLLARRKAIAKQQGRSQGCQVSLKDLEVTPQVLFTSRSDTDNVYLYRAQISYHTLQMFRYPKQAPPSTTPPIEIEANKIPLRPFCTLNARLCASIAPGVTLTMSREDMAR
;
A
#
# COMPACT_ATOMS: atom_id res chain seq x y z
N MET A 1 13.14 -16.88 11.53
CA MET A 1 11.69 -16.62 11.31
C MET A 1 11.58 -15.25 10.63
N GLY A 2 10.77 -15.13 9.57
CA GLY A 2 10.52 -13.83 8.91
C GLY A 2 11.03 -13.67 7.46
N ASN A 3 10.89 -14.67 6.57
CA ASN A 3 10.95 -14.42 5.11
C ASN A 3 9.55 -14.04 4.59
N GLY A 4 8.87 -13.14 5.31
CA GLY A 4 7.44 -12.88 5.15
C GLY A 4 7.18 -11.91 4.01
N GLU A 5 6.36 -12.32 3.04
CA GLU A 5 5.71 -11.41 2.10
C GLU A 5 5.10 -10.24 2.89
N PRO A 6 5.37 -8.97 2.51
CA PRO A 6 4.85 -7.82 3.26
C PRO A 6 3.32 -7.88 3.25
N ILE A 7 2.70 -8.08 4.41
CA ILE A 7 1.25 -8.33 4.49
C ILE A 7 0.48 -7.04 4.22
N VAL A 8 0.85 -5.97 4.95
CA VAL A 8 0.21 -4.66 4.95
C VAL A 8 1.26 -3.57 5.24
N ALA A 9 1.13 -2.40 4.62
CA ALA A 9 1.89 -1.21 5.02
C ALA A 9 1.03 -0.26 5.85
N TYR A 10 1.66 0.54 6.69
CA TYR A 10 1.00 1.61 7.44
C TYR A 10 1.55 2.96 6.99
N ILE A 11 0.67 3.93 6.75
CA ILE A 11 1.03 5.29 6.40
C ILE A 11 0.04 6.29 7.03
N ASP A 12 0.54 7.46 7.40
CA ASP A 12 -0.25 8.57 7.95
C ASP A 12 -0.21 9.76 6.99
N ASP A 13 -1.28 10.56 6.95
CA ASP A 13 -1.34 11.73 6.06
C ASP A 13 -0.24 12.76 6.36
N GLN A 14 0.16 12.90 7.64
CA GLN A 14 1.26 13.79 8.03
C GLN A 14 2.59 13.34 7.44
N LEU A 15 2.84 12.03 7.36
CA LEU A 15 4.06 11.51 6.75
C LEU A 15 4.10 11.86 5.26
N ILE A 16 2.98 11.68 4.55
CA ILE A 16 2.88 12.04 3.13
C ILE A 16 3.12 13.55 2.94
N GLU A 17 2.52 14.39 3.79
CA GLU A 17 2.75 15.83 3.74
C GLU A 17 4.22 16.22 3.99
N CYS A 18 4.85 15.61 4.99
CA CYS A 18 6.26 15.85 5.30
C CYS A 18 7.16 15.46 4.12
N ASP A 19 6.95 14.29 3.54
CA ASP A 19 7.73 13.82 2.39
C ASP A 19 7.56 14.74 1.17
N ARG A 20 6.34 15.19 0.88
CA ARG A 20 6.09 16.18 -0.19
C ARG A 20 6.82 17.49 0.06
N LYS A 21 6.73 18.02 1.28
CA LYS A 21 7.39 19.29 1.65
C LYS A 21 8.90 19.15 1.51
N ASN A 22 9.47 18.05 1.95
CA ASN A 22 10.90 17.76 1.85
C ASN A 22 11.37 17.65 0.39
N LEU A 23 10.61 16.93 -0.45
CA LEU A 23 10.94 16.74 -1.87
C LEU A 23 10.84 18.04 -2.71
N LEU A 24 9.94 18.94 -2.33
CA LEU A 24 9.68 20.18 -3.05
C LEU A 24 10.30 21.40 -2.38
N GLN A 25 11.08 21.21 -1.31
CA GLN A 25 11.71 22.29 -0.59
C GLN A 25 12.75 22.97 -1.50
N PRO A 26 12.70 24.31 -1.64
CA PRO A 26 13.75 25.02 -2.35
C PRO A 26 15.06 24.99 -1.54
N PRO A 27 16.22 25.27 -2.17
CA PRO A 27 17.48 25.41 -1.46
C PRO A 27 17.36 26.40 -0.30
N SER A 28 18.12 26.18 0.78
CA SER A 28 17.97 26.92 2.04
C SER A 28 18.27 28.44 1.96
N PHE A 29 18.76 28.94 0.83
CA PHE A 29 19.10 30.35 0.65
C PHE A 29 17.85 31.20 0.34
N PRO A 30 17.79 32.47 0.80
CA PRO A 30 16.62 33.33 0.57
C PRO A 30 16.43 33.64 -0.92
N ASN A 31 15.51 32.93 -1.58
CA ASN A 31 15.12 33.18 -2.96
C ASN A 31 13.58 33.18 -3.08
N PRO A 32 12.93 34.35 -2.90
CA PRO A 32 11.46 34.44 -2.86
C PRO A 32 10.75 33.87 -4.12
N PRO A 33 11.25 34.07 -5.34
CA PRO A 33 10.71 33.40 -6.54
C PRO A 33 10.69 31.87 -6.43
N LEU A 34 11.78 31.25 -5.95
CA LEU A 34 11.85 29.80 -5.79
C LEU A 34 10.84 29.30 -4.76
N TRP A 35 10.63 30.03 -3.66
CA TRP A 35 9.57 29.72 -2.69
C TRP A 35 8.16 29.78 -3.30
N GLY A 36 7.91 30.74 -4.20
CA GLY A 36 6.66 30.82 -4.95
C GLY A 36 6.44 29.62 -5.88
N ILE A 37 7.49 29.18 -6.58
CA ILE A 37 7.45 27.98 -7.44
C ILE A 37 7.21 26.72 -6.61
N ALA A 38 7.96 26.55 -5.51
CA ALA A 38 7.83 25.41 -4.61
C ALA A 38 6.40 25.30 -4.06
N ARG A 39 5.81 26.41 -3.61
CA ARG A 39 4.43 26.45 -3.12
C ARG A 39 3.41 26.09 -4.21
N LYS A 40 3.59 26.58 -5.44
CA LYS A 40 2.73 26.22 -6.58
C LYS A 40 2.82 24.73 -6.91
N ARG A 41 4.03 24.16 -6.89
CA ARG A 41 4.24 22.71 -7.10
C ARG A 41 3.62 21.88 -6.00
N LEU A 42 3.82 22.27 -4.74
CA LEU A 42 3.23 21.58 -3.60
C LEU A 42 1.70 21.57 -3.69
N LYS A 43 1.09 22.71 -4.01
CA LYS A 43 -0.36 22.80 -4.24
C LYS A 43 -0.82 21.90 -5.40
N ALA A 44 -0.04 21.81 -6.47
CA ALA A 44 -0.39 20.99 -7.63
C ALA A 44 -0.35 19.48 -7.38
N VAL A 45 0.50 19.01 -6.44
CA VAL A 45 0.62 17.58 -6.11
C VAL A 45 -0.18 17.16 -4.87
N THR A 46 -0.70 18.12 -4.12
CA THR A 46 -1.52 17.85 -2.93
C THR A 46 -2.97 17.71 -3.39
N PRO A 47 -3.61 16.55 -3.16
CA PRO A 47 -5.00 16.34 -3.55
C PRO A 47 -5.95 17.18 -2.66
N ASP A 48 -7.10 17.56 -3.21
CA ASP A 48 -8.15 18.24 -2.43
C ASP A 48 -8.75 17.31 -1.36
N CYS A 49 -8.80 16.00 -1.65
CA CYS A 49 -9.26 14.96 -0.72
C CYS A 49 -8.10 14.03 -0.33
N PRO A 50 -7.62 14.05 0.92
CA PRO A 50 -6.53 13.17 1.39
C PRO A 50 -6.82 11.68 1.27
N LEU A 51 -8.10 11.29 1.28
CA LEU A 51 -8.50 9.88 1.11
C LEU A 51 -8.34 9.37 -0.33
N GLN A 52 -8.18 10.27 -1.30
CA GLN A 52 -7.98 9.93 -2.71
C GLN A 52 -6.56 10.27 -3.15
N ASP A 53 -5.61 10.18 -2.22
CA ASP A 53 -4.24 10.58 -2.48
C ASP A 53 -3.52 9.58 -3.40
N PRO A 54 -2.96 10.03 -4.55
CA PRO A 54 -2.21 9.15 -5.45
C PRO A 54 -0.96 8.53 -4.82
N TYR A 55 -0.43 9.09 -3.72
CA TYR A 55 0.66 8.47 -2.97
C TYR A 55 0.26 7.11 -2.39
N ILE A 56 -1.00 6.93 -1.98
CA ILE A 56 -1.50 5.66 -1.45
C ILE A 56 -1.41 4.57 -2.54
N LEU A 57 -1.81 4.90 -3.77
CA LEU A 57 -1.66 4.02 -4.93
C LEU A 57 -0.18 3.74 -5.23
N GLY A 58 0.69 4.76 -5.15
CA GLY A 58 2.14 4.59 -5.31
C GLY A 58 2.72 3.56 -4.33
N ILE A 59 2.32 3.63 -3.06
CA ILE A 59 2.72 2.66 -2.02
C ILE A 59 2.19 1.26 -2.37
N MET A 60 0.94 1.13 -2.81
CA MET A 60 0.39 -0.16 -3.23
C MET A 60 1.16 -0.78 -4.39
N ILE A 61 1.54 0.02 -5.39
CA ILE A 61 2.34 -0.45 -6.53
C ILE A 61 3.70 -0.94 -6.03
N ALA A 62 4.36 -0.19 -5.14
CA ALA A 62 5.65 -0.60 -4.56
C ALA A 62 5.53 -1.94 -3.80
N LEU A 63 4.50 -2.08 -2.95
CA LEU A 63 4.20 -3.34 -2.26
C LEU A 63 3.88 -4.46 -3.24
N GLY A 64 3.12 -4.18 -4.29
CA GLY A 64 2.77 -5.13 -5.33
C GLY A 64 4.02 -5.68 -6.03
N GLN A 65 4.98 -4.80 -6.34
CA GLN A 65 6.27 -5.18 -6.92
C GLN A 65 7.08 -6.07 -5.96
N GLU A 66 7.11 -5.75 -4.67
CA GLU A 66 7.83 -6.54 -3.67
C GLU A 66 7.21 -7.93 -3.49
N LYS A 67 5.88 -8.02 -3.35
CA LYS A 67 5.14 -9.29 -3.29
C LYS A 67 5.39 -10.15 -4.54
N LEU A 68 5.37 -9.54 -5.72
CA LEU A 68 5.68 -10.25 -6.97
C LEU A 68 7.10 -10.82 -6.97
N LEU A 69 8.09 -10.07 -6.46
CA LEU A 69 9.46 -10.57 -6.33
C LEU A 69 9.56 -11.73 -5.33
N ALA A 70 8.86 -11.66 -4.19
CA ALA A 70 8.82 -12.74 -3.22
C ALA A 70 8.21 -14.02 -3.82
N ARG A 71 7.08 -13.91 -4.54
CA ARG A 71 6.44 -15.04 -5.21
C ARG A 71 7.31 -15.65 -6.32
N ARG A 72 7.98 -14.82 -7.12
CA ARG A 72 8.95 -15.31 -8.13
C ARG A 72 10.07 -16.13 -7.49
N LYS A 73 10.63 -15.67 -6.36
CA LYS A 73 11.66 -16.42 -5.61
C LYS A 73 11.11 -17.74 -5.06
N ALA A 74 9.87 -17.76 -4.58
CA ALA A 74 9.22 -18.97 -4.08
C ALA A 74 8.99 -20.00 -5.19
N ILE A 75 8.48 -19.58 -6.35
CA ILE A 75 8.26 -20.45 -7.52
C ILE A 75 9.59 -21.03 -8.01
N ALA A 76 10.65 -20.21 -8.12
CA ALA A 76 11.97 -20.68 -8.54
C ALA A 76 12.56 -21.76 -7.60
N LYS A 77 12.32 -21.66 -6.29
CA LYS A 77 12.71 -22.70 -5.31
C LYS A 77 11.92 -23.99 -5.45
N GLN A 78 10.64 -23.91 -5.83
CA GLN A 78 9.76 -25.07 -5.96
C GLN A 78 9.96 -25.84 -7.27
N GLN A 79 10.31 -25.15 -8.37
CA GLN A 79 10.61 -25.80 -9.66
C GLN A 79 11.83 -26.73 -9.59
N GLY A 80 12.76 -26.51 -8.66
CA GLY A 80 13.85 -27.46 -8.38
C GLY A 80 13.43 -28.72 -7.60
N ARG A 81 12.17 -28.82 -7.13
CA ARG A 81 11.69 -29.89 -6.22
C ARG A 81 10.44 -30.64 -6.70
N SER A 82 9.65 -30.13 -7.64
CA SER A 82 8.38 -30.79 -8.02
C SER A 82 8.01 -30.55 -9.49
N GLN A 83 7.83 -31.64 -10.24
CA GLN A 83 7.51 -31.68 -11.68
C GLN A 83 6.03 -31.40 -12.03
N GLY A 84 5.17 -31.00 -11.08
CA GLY A 84 3.71 -31.16 -11.25
C GLY A 84 2.86 -29.90 -11.50
N CYS A 85 3.33 -28.68 -11.24
CA CYS A 85 2.46 -27.50 -11.36
C CYS A 85 3.24 -26.26 -11.82
N GLN A 86 3.10 -25.89 -13.09
CA GLN A 86 3.61 -24.63 -13.61
C GLN A 86 2.58 -23.52 -13.42
N VAL A 87 2.68 -22.77 -12.32
CA VAL A 87 1.96 -21.49 -12.21
C VAL A 87 2.64 -20.48 -13.14
N SER A 88 1.93 -20.05 -14.18
CA SER A 88 2.38 -18.99 -15.09
C SER A 88 2.43 -17.65 -14.34
N LEU A 89 3.59 -17.00 -14.35
CA LEU A 89 3.77 -15.69 -13.69
C LEU A 89 2.85 -14.60 -14.24
N LYS A 90 2.36 -14.76 -15.47
CA LYS A 90 1.53 -13.77 -16.17
C LYS A 90 0.10 -13.69 -15.61
N ASP A 91 -0.38 -14.81 -15.07
CA ASP A 91 -1.72 -14.94 -14.50
C ASP A 91 -1.72 -14.59 -13.00
N LEU A 92 -0.59 -14.07 -12.49
CA LEU A 92 -0.45 -13.75 -11.09
C LEU A 92 -1.02 -12.37 -10.76
N GLU A 93 -1.99 -12.37 -9.88
CA GLU A 93 -2.54 -11.15 -9.30
C GLU A 93 -2.02 -10.95 -7.87
N VAL A 94 -1.74 -9.71 -7.53
CA VAL A 94 -1.24 -9.33 -6.21
C VAL A 94 -2.23 -8.36 -5.58
N THR A 95 -2.55 -8.61 -4.31
CA THR A 95 -3.40 -7.75 -3.51
C THR A 95 -2.55 -7.02 -2.46
N PRO A 96 -1.91 -5.89 -2.79
CA PRO A 96 -1.33 -5.02 -1.78
C PRO A 96 -2.40 -4.46 -0.85
N GLN A 97 -2.03 -4.22 0.40
CA GLN A 97 -2.91 -3.63 1.41
C GLN A 97 -2.16 -2.49 2.11
N VAL A 98 -2.85 -1.38 2.34
CA VAL A 98 -2.29 -0.21 3.03
C VAL A 98 -3.29 0.26 4.08
N LEU A 99 -2.84 0.33 5.33
CA LEU A 99 -3.53 1.03 6.41
C LEU A 99 -3.15 2.51 6.35
N PHE A 100 -4.17 3.35 6.37
CA PHE A 100 -4.06 4.80 6.30
C PHE A 100 -4.78 5.45 7.47
N THR A 101 -4.11 6.37 8.13
CA THR A 101 -4.73 7.28 9.10
C THR A 101 -4.78 8.68 8.53
N SER A 102 -5.87 9.40 8.81
CA SER A 102 -5.95 10.82 8.51
C SER A 102 -6.05 11.63 9.79
N ARG A 103 -5.36 12.75 9.82
CA ARG A 103 -5.50 13.81 10.82
C ARG A 103 -6.92 14.35 10.91
N SER A 104 -7.67 14.33 9.82
CA SER A 104 -9.04 14.84 9.76
C SER A 104 -10.09 13.85 10.29
N ASP A 105 -9.80 12.55 10.31
CA ASP A 105 -10.67 11.51 10.87
C ASP A 105 -9.92 10.77 11.99
N THR A 106 -10.05 11.26 13.22
CA THR A 106 -9.39 10.68 14.40
C THR A 106 -10.10 9.45 14.95
N ASP A 107 -11.26 9.10 14.41
CA ASP A 107 -12.08 7.99 14.92
C ASP A 107 -11.90 6.71 14.10
N ASN A 108 -11.21 6.78 12.96
CA ASN A 108 -11.16 5.69 12.00
C ASN A 108 -9.78 5.49 11.36
N VAL A 109 -9.53 4.25 10.98
CA VAL A 109 -8.41 3.84 10.13
C VAL A 109 -8.99 3.32 8.82
N TYR A 110 -8.34 3.63 7.71
CA TYR A 110 -8.76 3.19 6.39
C TYR A 110 -7.86 2.06 5.91
N LEU A 111 -8.45 0.94 5.54
CA LEU A 111 -7.75 -0.16 4.90
C LEU A 111 -8.01 -0.10 3.40
N TYR A 112 -6.99 0.31 2.67
CA TYR A 112 -7.03 0.31 1.23
C TYR A 112 -6.51 -1.00 0.65
N ARG A 113 -7.15 -1.43 -0.43
CA ARG A 113 -6.84 -2.65 -1.18
C ARG A 113 -6.95 -2.37 -2.66
N ALA A 114 -6.11 -3.03 -3.44
CA ALA A 114 -6.25 -3.05 -4.88
C ALA A 114 -5.89 -4.43 -5.38
N GLN A 115 -6.54 -4.89 -6.44
CA GLN A 115 -6.07 -6.04 -7.20
C GLN A 115 -5.22 -5.52 -8.35
N ILE A 116 -3.92 -5.83 -8.33
CA ILE A 116 -2.99 -5.34 -9.35
C ILE A 116 -2.44 -6.55 -10.11
N SER A 117 -2.69 -6.55 -11.41
CA SER A 117 -2.21 -7.60 -12.30
C SER A 117 -0.69 -7.54 -12.49
N TYR A 118 -0.09 -8.70 -12.77
CA TYR A 118 1.31 -8.81 -13.14
C TYR A 118 1.72 -7.81 -14.22
N HIS A 119 0.92 -7.73 -15.29
CA HIS A 119 1.16 -6.84 -16.41
C HIS A 119 1.26 -5.39 -15.97
N THR A 120 0.34 -4.94 -15.12
CA THR A 120 0.33 -3.59 -14.57
C THR A 120 1.61 -3.29 -13.79
N LEU A 121 2.02 -4.21 -12.90
CA LEU A 121 3.27 -4.07 -12.14
C LEU A 121 4.52 -4.09 -13.02
N GLN A 122 4.50 -4.81 -14.15
CA GLN A 122 5.60 -4.81 -15.11
C GLN A 122 5.77 -3.46 -15.79
N MET A 123 4.69 -2.73 -16.09
CA MET A 123 4.78 -1.40 -16.70
C MET A 123 5.59 -0.45 -15.82
N PHE A 124 5.34 -0.47 -14.50
CA PHE A 124 6.09 0.36 -13.54
C PHE A 124 7.54 -0.11 -13.34
N ARG A 125 7.81 -1.40 -13.53
CA ARG A 125 9.16 -1.96 -13.39
C ARG A 125 10.03 -1.74 -14.64
N TYR A 126 9.41 -1.79 -15.81
CA TYR A 126 10.05 -1.67 -17.11
C TYR A 126 9.37 -0.57 -17.93
N PRO A 127 9.54 0.71 -17.55
CA PRO A 127 8.80 1.82 -18.14
C PRO A 127 9.11 2.07 -19.62
N LYS A 128 10.16 1.46 -20.16
CA LYS A 128 10.52 1.54 -21.59
C LYS A 128 9.78 0.53 -22.47
N GLN A 129 9.04 -0.40 -21.87
CA GLN A 129 8.27 -1.39 -22.62
C GLN A 129 6.86 -0.84 -22.88
N ALA A 130 6.38 -0.98 -24.12
CA ALA A 130 5.03 -0.57 -24.46
C ALA A 130 4.03 -1.38 -23.59
N PRO A 131 3.05 -0.71 -22.95
CA PRO A 131 2.04 -1.39 -22.19
C PRO A 131 1.24 -2.34 -23.10
N PRO A 132 0.74 -3.47 -22.59
CA PRO A 132 -0.15 -4.32 -23.36
C PRO A 132 -1.40 -3.52 -23.76
N SER A 133 -1.91 -3.80 -24.96
CA SER A 133 -3.02 -3.06 -25.60
C SER A 133 -4.32 -3.03 -24.78
N THR A 134 -4.44 -3.90 -23.78
CA THR A 134 -5.57 -3.94 -22.85
C THR A 134 -5.02 -4.18 -21.45
N THR A 135 -4.86 -3.10 -20.68
CA THR A 135 -4.55 -3.19 -19.25
C THR A 135 -5.79 -2.74 -18.49
N PRO A 136 -6.36 -3.57 -17.60
CA PRO A 136 -7.52 -3.15 -16.82
C PRO A 136 -7.15 -2.00 -15.89
N PRO A 137 -8.11 -1.10 -15.57
CA PRO A 137 -7.90 -0.07 -14.58
C PRO A 137 -7.61 -0.69 -13.21
N ILE A 138 -6.82 0.00 -12.39
CA ILE A 138 -6.60 -0.42 -10.99
C ILE A 138 -7.79 0.06 -10.18
N GLU A 139 -8.62 -0.87 -9.74
CA GLU A 139 -9.71 -0.58 -8.80
C GLU A 139 -9.17 -0.61 -7.36
N ILE A 140 -9.47 0.46 -6.62
CA ILE A 140 -9.04 0.63 -5.24
C ILE A 140 -10.27 0.60 -4.34
N GLU A 141 -10.30 -0.37 -3.44
CA GLU A 141 -11.30 -0.48 -2.38
C GLU A 141 -10.76 0.16 -1.11
N ALA A 142 -11.53 1.03 -0.47
CA ALA A 142 -11.18 1.66 0.80
C ALA A 142 -12.23 1.29 1.86
N ASN A 143 -11.81 0.49 2.84
CA ASN A 143 -12.66 0.05 3.94
C ASN A 143 -12.39 0.87 5.20
N LYS A 144 -13.44 1.35 5.84
CA LYS A 144 -13.36 2.15 7.08
C LYS A 144 -13.41 1.22 8.30
N ILE A 145 -12.44 1.37 9.20
CA ILE A 145 -12.32 0.59 10.44
C ILE A 145 -12.40 1.54 11.64
N PRO A 146 -13.41 1.43 12.49
CA PRO A 146 -13.52 2.29 13.68
C PRO A 146 -12.43 1.94 14.70
N LEU A 147 -11.79 2.97 15.26
CA LEU A 147 -10.79 2.85 16.31
C LEU A 147 -11.42 2.45 17.65
N ARG A 148 -12.62 2.95 17.92
CA ARG A 148 -13.36 2.67 19.16
C ARG A 148 -14.36 1.51 18.97
N PRO A 149 -14.54 0.64 19.98
CA PRO A 149 -13.78 0.57 21.23
C PRO A 149 -12.37 0.00 21.03
N PHE A 150 -11.40 0.48 21.82
CA PHE A 150 -9.98 0.11 21.69
C PHE A 150 -9.68 -1.35 22.06
N CYS A 151 -10.42 -1.91 23.02
CA CYS A 151 -10.22 -3.28 23.50
C CYS A 151 -10.38 -4.34 22.39
N THR A 152 -11.21 -4.08 21.39
CA THR A 152 -11.43 -4.98 20.25
C THR A 152 -10.77 -4.49 18.96
N LEU A 153 -9.93 -3.44 19.03
CA LEU A 153 -9.29 -2.86 17.84
C LEU A 153 -8.39 -3.86 17.13
N ASN A 154 -7.52 -4.56 17.87
CA ASN A 154 -6.63 -5.57 17.28
C ASN A 154 -7.41 -6.67 16.57
N ALA A 155 -8.47 -7.19 17.20
CA ALA A 155 -9.33 -8.20 16.58
C ALA A 155 -9.98 -7.67 15.29
N ARG A 156 -10.49 -6.43 15.29
CA ARG A 156 -11.05 -5.80 14.08
C ARG A 156 -10.01 -5.58 12.99
N LEU A 157 -8.81 -5.12 13.33
CA LEU A 157 -7.71 -4.93 12.37
C LEU A 157 -7.28 -6.25 11.75
N CYS A 158 -7.06 -7.29 12.57
CA CYS A 158 -6.66 -8.61 12.08
C CYS A 158 -7.76 -9.25 11.20
N ALA A 159 -9.02 -9.20 11.64
CA ALA A 159 -10.15 -9.68 10.85
C ALA A 159 -10.29 -8.92 9.53
N SER A 160 -9.99 -7.61 9.54
CA SER A 160 -9.98 -6.81 8.33
C SER A 160 -8.84 -7.23 7.42
N ILE A 161 -7.57 -7.20 7.86
CA ILE A 161 -6.36 -7.46 7.05
C ILE A 161 -6.35 -8.87 6.44
N ALA A 162 -6.67 -9.89 7.25
CA ALA A 162 -6.62 -11.30 6.87
C ALA A 162 -7.96 -12.00 7.21
N PRO A 163 -9.00 -11.85 6.35
CA PRO A 163 -10.28 -12.52 6.57
C PRO A 163 -10.06 -14.04 6.53
N GLY A 164 -10.13 -14.68 7.71
CA GLY A 164 -9.85 -16.10 7.90
C GLY A 164 -8.88 -16.41 9.06
N VAL A 165 -8.13 -15.42 9.55
CA VAL A 165 -7.32 -15.57 10.77
C VAL A 165 -8.18 -15.16 11.97
N THR A 166 -8.91 -16.13 12.54
CA THR A 166 -9.62 -15.93 13.80
C THR A 166 -8.59 -15.94 14.92
N LEU A 167 -8.22 -14.76 15.43
CA LEU A 167 -7.51 -14.66 16.70
C LEU A 167 -8.49 -15.08 17.80
N THR A 168 -8.41 -16.34 18.23
CA THR A 168 -9.08 -16.79 19.45
C THR A 168 -8.47 -16.04 20.62
N MET A 169 -9.07 -14.92 21.02
CA MET A 169 -8.71 -14.25 22.26
C MET A 169 -9.14 -15.17 23.41
N SER A 170 -8.15 -15.74 24.10
CA SER A 170 -8.36 -16.47 25.34
C SER A 170 -9.03 -15.56 26.36
N ARG A 171 -9.98 -16.13 27.10
CA ARG A 171 -10.77 -15.45 28.16
C ARG A 171 -9.89 -14.87 29.29
N GLU A 172 -8.61 -15.21 29.31
CA GLU A 172 -7.63 -14.77 30.32
C GLU A 172 -7.14 -13.32 30.13
N ASP A 173 -7.24 -12.76 28.91
CA ASP A 173 -6.74 -11.41 28.62
C ASP A 173 -7.76 -10.28 28.92
N MET A 174 -8.99 -10.63 29.31
CA MET A 174 -10.02 -9.64 29.67
C MET A 174 -9.99 -9.23 31.17
N ALA A 175 -9.10 -9.81 31.97
CA ALA A 175 -9.08 -9.64 33.43
C ALA A 175 -7.86 -8.87 33.98
N ARG A 176 -7.13 -8.12 33.14
CA ARG A 176 -6.01 -7.27 33.59
C ARG A 176 -6.14 -5.85 33.10
#